data_AF-A0A2G6LWA7-F1
#
_entry.id   AF-A0A2G6LWA7-F1
#
_cell.length_a   1.000
_cell.length_b   1.000
_cell.length_c   1.000
_cell.angle_alpha   90.00
_cell.angle_beta   90.00
_cell.angle_gamma   90.00
#
_symmetry.space_group_name_H-M   'P 1'
#
loop_
_entity.id
_entity.type
_entity.pdbx_description
1 polymer ?
#
loop_
_entity_poly.entity_id
_entity_poly.type
_entity_poly.pdbx_seq_one_letter_code
_entity_poly.pdbx_strand_id
1 'polypeptide(L)'
;MEIEAFKTPFRTPLDTENRWVKLEKLVPWDFVEEVYLRSLGRKKEGQRALPSRFVFGSILIQEKLGLTDRETVDTIRENPYLQWFLGLQEFQIKPPLDHSQLCRFRKRFPAQAIAEINERILLAARKSDRDDESSSSDDGGSVNEGQLIVDATATPADITFPTDLKLLNKGRELLEKMVDVLHAEREPGSTKPRTYRKKARKAFLSLQKTRRPGSRKLRKAMRKQLGYVRRDLGHVDALLDEVGFGVLDLDLYRKLLVIREVYRQQQEMYDERKRTIPHRIVSISQPHVRPIKRNKAGAVWEFGAKVSIGLSSGLAMIHRIEWDNFNESLDLI
;
A
#
# COMPACT_ATOMS: atom_id res chain seq x y z
N MET A 1 -28.73 4.37 -31.78
CA MET A 1 -27.77 3.69 -32.68
C MET A 1 -27.85 2.22 -32.31
N GLU A 2 -28.65 1.45 -33.02
CA GLU A 2 -28.71 0.00 -32.81
C GLU A 2 -27.48 -0.61 -33.49
N ILE A 3 -26.72 -1.42 -32.75
CA ILE A 3 -25.52 -2.09 -33.26
C ILE A 3 -26.00 -3.35 -34.00
N GLU A 4 -26.59 -3.18 -35.19
CA GLU A 4 -27.18 -4.28 -35.97
C GLU A 4 -26.16 -5.34 -36.44
N ALA A 5 -24.85 -5.08 -36.33
CA ALA A 5 -23.80 -5.94 -36.86
C ALA A 5 -23.34 -7.08 -35.92
N PHE A 6 -23.76 -7.12 -34.65
CA PHE A 6 -23.30 -8.12 -33.68
C PHE A 6 -24.46 -8.97 -33.14
N LYS A 7 -24.60 -10.18 -33.69
CA LYS A 7 -25.65 -11.14 -33.26
C LYS A 7 -25.24 -11.81 -31.95
N THR A 8 -25.98 -11.54 -30.88
CA THR A 8 -25.88 -12.27 -29.60
C THR A 8 -26.99 -13.33 -29.52
N PRO A 9 -26.67 -14.63 -29.50
CA PRO A 9 -27.67 -15.68 -29.29
C PRO A 9 -28.41 -15.48 -27.96
N PHE A 10 -29.71 -15.83 -27.92
CA PHE A 10 -30.56 -15.65 -26.74
C PHE A 10 -30.00 -16.29 -25.45
N ARG A 11 -29.28 -17.42 -25.59
CA ARG A 11 -28.51 -18.03 -24.50
C ARG A 11 -27.21 -18.56 -25.07
N THR A 12 -26.09 -17.93 -24.70
CA THR A 12 -24.75 -18.41 -25.03
C THR A 12 -24.16 -19.03 -23.77
N PRO A 13 -23.85 -20.35 -23.75
CA PRO A 13 -23.16 -20.93 -22.60
C PRO A 13 -21.77 -20.30 -22.46
N LEU A 14 -21.31 -20.13 -21.22
CA LEU A 14 -19.92 -19.72 -20.98
C LEU A 14 -18.99 -20.88 -21.31
N ASP A 15 -17.90 -20.56 -21.99
CA ASP A 15 -16.84 -21.53 -22.26
C ASP A 15 -16.20 -21.98 -20.93
N THR A 16 -16.27 -23.28 -20.65
CA THR A 16 -15.68 -23.89 -19.45
C THR A 16 -14.16 -23.82 -19.44
N GLU A 17 -13.54 -23.69 -20.62
CA GLU A 17 -12.10 -23.55 -20.77
C GLU A 17 -11.59 -22.13 -20.52
N ASN A 18 -12.50 -21.16 -20.34
CA ASN A 18 -12.13 -19.79 -20.05
C ASN A 18 -11.32 -19.68 -18.76
N ARG A 19 -10.28 -18.85 -18.78
CA ARG A 19 -9.37 -18.63 -17.64
C ARG A 19 -10.08 -18.28 -16.34
N TRP A 20 -11.18 -17.53 -16.38
CA TRP A 20 -11.93 -17.14 -15.18
C TRP A 20 -12.81 -18.26 -14.66
N VAL A 21 -13.32 -19.12 -15.54
CA VAL A 21 -14.08 -20.33 -15.17
C VAL A 21 -13.16 -21.34 -14.50
N LYS A 22 -11.94 -21.52 -15.03
CA LYS A 22 -10.92 -22.36 -14.38
C LYS A 22 -10.48 -21.78 -13.04
N LEU A 23 -10.23 -20.47 -12.98
CA LEU A 23 -9.80 -19.80 -11.75
C LEU A 23 -10.85 -19.89 -10.64
N GLU A 24 -12.13 -19.84 -10.98
CA GLU A 24 -13.22 -19.95 -10.01
C GLU A 24 -13.19 -21.25 -9.22
N LYS A 25 -12.81 -22.37 -9.86
CA LYS A 25 -12.69 -23.68 -9.22
C LYS A 25 -11.51 -23.78 -8.26
N LEU A 26 -10.49 -22.94 -8.44
CA LEU A 26 -9.28 -22.95 -7.62
C LEU A 26 -9.42 -22.11 -6.35
N VAL A 27 -10.30 -21.11 -6.34
CA VAL A 27 -10.46 -20.20 -5.21
C VAL A 27 -11.27 -20.89 -4.09
N PRO A 28 -10.76 -20.94 -2.85
CA PRO A 28 -11.46 -21.57 -1.71
C PRO A 28 -12.56 -20.62 -1.19
N TRP A 29 -13.69 -20.53 -1.90
CA TRP A 29 -14.76 -19.59 -1.62
C TRP A 29 -15.34 -19.71 -0.20
N ASP A 30 -15.45 -20.93 0.35
CA ASP A 30 -15.94 -21.15 1.72
C ASP A 30 -15.05 -20.44 2.75
N PHE A 31 -13.74 -20.52 2.57
CA PHE A 31 -12.81 -19.82 3.46
C PHE A 31 -12.82 -18.31 3.26
N VAL A 32 -12.92 -17.87 2.01
CA VAL A 32 -13.06 -16.45 1.69
C VAL A 32 -14.29 -15.86 2.37
N GLU A 33 -15.40 -16.61 2.39
CA GLU A 33 -16.63 -16.25 3.10
C GLU A 33 -16.39 -16.15 4.61
N GLU A 34 -15.73 -17.12 5.23
CA GLU A 34 -15.39 -17.06 6.66
C GLU A 34 -14.57 -15.81 7.02
N VAL A 35 -13.50 -15.54 6.27
CA VAL A 35 -12.64 -14.36 6.46
C VAL A 35 -13.47 -13.08 6.33
N TYR A 36 -14.30 -13.01 5.29
CA TYR A 36 -15.12 -11.86 5.02
C TYR A 36 -16.15 -11.62 6.13
N LEU A 37 -16.85 -12.65 6.60
CA LEU A 37 -17.82 -12.55 7.69
C LEU A 37 -17.17 -12.10 9.00
N ARG A 38 -15.96 -12.59 9.31
CA ARG A 38 -15.18 -12.11 10.48
C ARG A 38 -14.90 -10.61 10.39
N SER A 39 -14.67 -10.08 9.18
CA SER A 39 -14.37 -8.65 8.95
C SER A 39 -15.59 -7.73 9.14
N LEU A 40 -16.82 -8.23 8.98
CA LEU A 40 -18.05 -7.42 9.05
C LEU A 40 -18.40 -7.00 10.49
N GLY A 41 -17.89 -7.72 11.49
CA GLY A 41 -18.18 -7.48 12.91
C GLY A 41 -19.65 -7.72 13.30
N ARG A 42 -19.99 -7.43 14.55
CA ARG A 42 -21.36 -7.62 15.11
C ARG A 42 -22.26 -6.39 14.92
N LYS A 43 -22.26 -5.75 13.75
CA LYS A 43 -23.18 -4.63 13.50
C LYS A 43 -24.50 -5.17 12.95
N LYS A 44 -25.57 -5.03 13.75
CA LYS A 44 -26.94 -5.44 13.40
C LYS A 44 -27.66 -4.44 12.48
N GLU A 45 -27.07 -3.27 12.23
CA GLU A 45 -27.69 -2.18 11.48
C GLU A 45 -26.81 -1.77 10.29
N GLY A 46 -27.40 -1.73 9.10
CA GLY A 46 -26.73 -1.33 7.86
C GLY A 46 -27.34 -1.95 6.60
N GLN A 47 -26.80 -1.59 5.44
CA GLN A 47 -27.11 -2.26 4.17
C GLN A 47 -26.70 -3.74 4.21
N ARG A 48 -27.46 -4.59 3.51
CA ARG A 48 -27.12 -6.02 3.34
C ARG A 48 -25.70 -6.14 2.78
N ALA A 49 -24.88 -6.98 3.41
CA ALA A 49 -23.55 -7.25 2.93
C ALA A 49 -23.59 -7.92 1.56
N LEU A 50 -22.73 -7.49 0.65
CA LEU A 50 -22.53 -8.17 -0.63
C LEU A 50 -21.89 -9.55 -0.37
N PRO A 51 -22.16 -10.55 -1.24
CA PRO A 51 -21.54 -11.88 -1.14
C PRO A 51 -20.01 -11.81 -1.13
N SER A 52 -19.33 -12.66 -0.35
CA SER A 52 -17.87 -12.62 -0.27
C SER A 52 -17.20 -12.87 -1.63
N ARG A 53 -17.78 -13.76 -2.44
CA ARG A 53 -17.35 -14.05 -3.81
C ARG A 53 -17.30 -12.80 -4.68
N PHE A 54 -18.31 -11.94 -4.58
CA PHE A 54 -18.36 -10.69 -5.30
C PHE A 54 -17.27 -9.71 -4.82
N VAL A 55 -17.11 -9.60 -3.50
CA VAL A 55 -16.14 -8.67 -2.89
C VAL A 55 -14.71 -9.07 -3.18
N PHE A 56 -14.32 -10.31 -2.83
CA PHE A 56 -12.97 -10.83 -3.05
C PHE A 56 -12.66 -11.00 -4.53
N GLY A 57 -13.63 -11.52 -5.31
CA GLY A 57 -13.47 -11.69 -6.74
C GLY A 57 -13.20 -10.36 -7.46
N SER A 58 -13.81 -9.26 -7.02
CA SER A 58 -13.54 -7.93 -7.59
C SER A 58 -12.11 -7.47 -7.33
N ILE A 59 -11.57 -7.74 -6.14
CA ILE A 59 -10.17 -7.46 -5.79
C ILE A 59 -9.25 -8.33 -6.66
N LEU A 60 -9.55 -9.62 -6.81
CA LEU A 60 -8.73 -10.54 -7.58
C LEU A 60 -8.69 -10.15 -9.07
N ILE A 61 -9.82 -9.73 -9.65
CA ILE A 61 -9.88 -9.23 -11.02
C ILE A 61 -8.98 -8.00 -11.19
N GLN A 62 -9.10 -7.04 -10.27
CA GLN A 62 -8.32 -5.82 -10.30
C GLN A 62 -6.82 -6.11 -10.30
N GLU A 63 -6.34 -6.91 -9.34
CA GLU A 63 -4.92 -7.21 -9.18
C GLU A 63 -4.39 -8.08 -10.33
N LYS A 64 -5.16 -9.08 -10.79
CA LYS A 64 -4.76 -9.96 -11.87
C LYS A 64 -4.62 -9.24 -13.22
N LEU A 65 -5.42 -8.18 -13.44
CA LEU A 65 -5.40 -7.39 -14.67
C LEU A 65 -4.62 -6.07 -14.54
N GLY A 66 -4.21 -5.68 -13.34
CA GLY A 66 -3.48 -4.42 -13.09
C GLY A 66 -4.32 -3.17 -13.34
N LEU A 67 -5.62 -3.21 -13.04
CA LEU A 67 -6.57 -2.15 -13.42
C LEU A 67 -6.76 -1.09 -12.32
N THR A 68 -7.15 0.11 -12.74
CA THR A 68 -7.61 1.14 -11.80
C THR A 68 -8.99 0.79 -11.23
N ASP A 69 -9.39 1.42 -10.12
CA ASP A 69 -10.71 1.17 -9.51
C ASP A 69 -11.88 1.42 -10.49
N ARG A 70 -11.77 2.46 -11.34
CA ARG A 70 -12.81 2.77 -12.34
C ARG A 70 -12.82 1.77 -13.49
N GLU A 71 -11.64 1.50 -14.03
CA GLU A 71 -11.48 0.57 -15.14
C GLU A 71 -11.86 -0.86 -14.75
N THR A 72 -11.64 -1.26 -13.50
CA THR A 72 -12.12 -2.55 -12.97
C THR A 72 -13.64 -2.66 -13.09
N VAL A 73 -14.37 -1.60 -12.73
CA VAL A 73 -15.84 -1.58 -12.82
C VAL A 73 -16.33 -1.63 -14.26
N ASP A 74 -15.71 -0.85 -15.16
CA ASP A 74 -16.05 -0.87 -16.58
C ASP A 74 -15.73 -2.23 -17.22
N THR A 75 -14.59 -2.83 -16.87
CA THR A 75 -14.18 -4.15 -17.38
C THR A 75 -15.13 -5.26 -16.90
N ILE A 76 -15.57 -5.21 -15.63
CA ILE A 76 -16.59 -6.14 -15.10
C ILE A 76 -17.92 -5.94 -15.82
N ARG A 77 -18.34 -4.69 -16.04
CA ARG A 77 -19.58 -4.37 -16.76
C ARG A 77 -19.56 -4.95 -18.17
N GLU A 78 -18.42 -4.87 -18.86
CA GLU A 78 -18.29 -5.25 -20.26
C GLU A 78 -18.09 -6.75 -20.49
N ASN A 79 -17.74 -7.51 -19.44
CA ASN A 79 -17.32 -8.91 -19.59
C ASN A 79 -18.22 -9.91 -18.84
N PRO A 80 -18.97 -10.79 -19.54
CA PRO A 80 -19.84 -11.77 -18.90
C PRO A 80 -19.09 -12.82 -18.07
N TYR A 81 -17.86 -13.19 -18.44
CA TYR A 81 -17.05 -14.12 -17.65
C TYR A 81 -16.65 -13.55 -16.29
N LEU A 82 -16.40 -12.24 -16.23
CA LEU A 82 -16.10 -11.56 -14.97
C LEU A 82 -17.32 -11.49 -14.07
N GLN A 83 -18.49 -11.15 -14.62
CA GLN A 83 -19.73 -11.12 -13.85
C GLN A 83 -20.07 -12.50 -13.28
N TRP A 84 -19.91 -13.56 -14.07
CA TRP A 84 -20.07 -14.94 -13.61
C TRP A 84 -19.03 -15.32 -12.55
N PHE A 85 -17.76 -14.92 -12.73
CA PHE A 85 -16.71 -15.15 -11.74
C PHE A 85 -17.07 -14.53 -10.38
N LEU A 86 -17.70 -13.35 -10.39
CA LEU A 86 -18.21 -12.68 -9.19
C LEU A 86 -19.46 -13.31 -8.58
N GLY A 87 -20.05 -14.32 -9.24
CA GLY A 87 -21.25 -15.02 -8.77
C GLY A 87 -22.57 -14.40 -9.22
N LEU A 88 -22.56 -13.51 -10.23
CA LEU A 88 -23.79 -13.00 -10.83
C LEU A 88 -24.42 -14.08 -11.72
N GLN A 89 -25.73 -14.29 -11.57
CA GLN A 89 -26.49 -15.30 -12.31
C GLN A 89 -26.80 -14.89 -13.75
N GLU A 90 -26.84 -13.58 -14.00
CA GLU A 90 -27.24 -13.00 -15.28
C GLU A 90 -26.31 -11.83 -15.63
N PHE A 91 -26.10 -11.62 -16.92
CA PHE A 91 -25.31 -10.50 -17.41
C PHE A 91 -26.05 -9.18 -17.22
N GLN A 92 -25.41 -8.24 -16.55
CA GLN A 92 -25.93 -6.91 -16.28
C GLN A 92 -25.16 -5.86 -17.07
N ILE A 93 -25.90 -5.03 -17.83
CA ILE A 93 -25.33 -3.92 -18.60
C ILE A 93 -24.97 -2.74 -17.67
N LYS A 94 -25.65 -2.62 -16.54
CA LYS A 94 -25.37 -1.57 -15.55
C LYS A 94 -24.15 -1.95 -14.70
N PRO A 95 -23.33 -0.98 -14.26
CA PRO A 95 -22.23 -1.26 -13.33
C PRO A 95 -22.73 -1.98 -12.07
N PRO A 96 -22.18 -3.16 -11.73
CA PRO A 96 -22.65 -3.94 -10.59
C PRO A 96 -22.14 -3.41 -9.24
N LEU A 97 -21.15 -2.50 -9.25
CA LEU A 97 -20.68 -1.79 -8.08
C LEU A 97 -20.25 -0.35 -8.41
N ASP A 98 -20.18 0.48 -7.37
CA ASP A 98 -19.52 1.79 -7.46
C ASP A 98 -18.02 1.65 -7.18
N HIS A 99 -17.18 2.35 -7.94
CA HIS A 99 -15.72 2.22 -7.86
C HIS A 99 -15.17 2.55 -6.46
N SER A 100 -15.84 3.40 -5.68
CA SER A 100 -15.40 3.75 -4.32
C SER A 100 -15.50 2.58 -3.33
N GLN A 101 -16.30 1.56 -3.65
CA GLN A 101 -16.47 0.37 -2.81
C GLN A 101 -15.23 -0.52 -2.81
N LEU A 102 -14.45 -0.56 -3.89
CA LEU A 102 -13.23 -1.39 -3.99
C LEU A 102 -12.22 -1.05 -2.89
N CYS A 103 -12.06 0.24 -2.57
CA CYS A 103 -11.21 0.69 -1.46
C CYS A 103 -11.69 0.13 -0.11
N ARG A 104 -13.00 0.00 0.10
CA ARG A 104 -13.57 -0.61 1.31
C ARG A 104 -13.39 -2.13 1.30
N PHE A 105 -13.51 -2.76 0.14
CA PHE A 105 -13.32 -4.21 -0.02
C PHE A 105 -11.89 -4.62 0.32
N ARG A 106 -10.88 -3.91 -0.20
CA ARG A 106 -9.46 -4.17 0.10
C ARG A 106 -9.15 -4.10 1.60
N LYS A 107 -9.80 -3.18 2.34
CA LYS A 107 -9.64 -3.07 3.80
C LYS A 107 -10.22 -4.26 4.59
N ARG A 108 -11.13 -5.04 3.98
CA ARG A 108 -11.75 -6.22 4.62
C ARG A 108 -10.88 -7.46 4.56
N PHE A 109 -9.91 -7.50 3.64
CA PHE A 109 -8.95 -8.59 3.49
C PHE A 109 -7.56 -8.10 3.90
N PRO A 110 -7.17 -8.24 5.18
CA PRO A 110 -5.82 -7.88 5.62
C PRO A 110 -4.78 -8.82 5.00
N ALA A 111 -3.52 -8.39 4.97
CA ALA A 111 -2.42 -9.13 4.36
C ALA A 111 -2.32 -10.59 4.87
N GLN A 112 -2.54 -10.82 6.16
CA GLN A 112 -2.55 -12.16 6.74
C GLN A 112 -3.63 -13.05 6.13
N ALA A 113 -4.86 -12.53 5.97
CA ALA A 113 -5.94 -13.31 5.37
C ALA A 113 -5.68 -13.60 3.88
N ILE A 114 -5.08 -12.65 3.15
CA ILE A 114 -4.67 -12.87 1.76
C ILE A 114 -3.60 -13.97 1.68
N ALA A 115 -2.64 -13.99 2.61
CA ALA A 115 -1.61 -15.03 2.67
C ALA A 115 -2.23 -16.42 2.94
N GLU A 116 -3.15 -16.52 3.91
CA GLU A 116 -3.86 -17.77 4.22
C GLU A 116 -4.72 -18.26 3.03
N ILE A 117 -5.37 -17.34 2.31
CA ILE A 117 -6.12 -17.69 1.09
C ILE A 117 -5.16 -18.23 0.02
N ASN A 118 -4.02 -17.56 -0.19
CA ASN A 118 -3.02 -18.01 -1.16
C ASN A 118 -2.48 -19.40 -0.80
N GLU A 119 -2.12 -19.64 0.46
CA GLU A 119 -1.65 -20.95 0.92
C GLU A 119 -2.66 -22.06 0.62
N ARG A 120 -3.96 -21.82 0.82
CA ARG A 120 -5.00 -22.80 0.51
C ARG A 120 -5.16 -23.04 -0.99
N ILE A 121 -5.02 -22.01 -1.82
CA ILE A 121 -4.99 -22.15 -3.29
C ILE A 121 -3.79 -23.02 -3.69
N LEU A 122 -2.63 -22.78 -3.09
CA LEU A 122 -1.42 -23.58 -3.34
C LEU A 122 -1.60 -25.04 -2.93
N LEU A 123 -2.20 -25.30 -1.77
CA LEU A 123 -2.49 -26.66 -1.30
C LEU A 123 -3.50 -27.38 -2.20
N ALA A 124 -4.52 -26.67 -2.70
CA ALA A 124 -5.49 -27.23 -3.63
C ALA A 124 -4.85 -27.59 -4.98
N ALA A 125 -4.00 -26.71 -5.51
CA ALA A 125 -3.25 -26.95 -6.75
C ALA A 125 -2.29 -28.14 -6.63
N ARG A 126 -1.58 -28.26 -5.49
CA ARG A 126 -0.70 -29.41 -5.23
C ARG A 126 -1.45 -30.73 -5.13
N LYS A 127 -2.69 -30.73 -4.63
CA LYS A 127 -3.51 -31.94 -4.56
C LYS A 127 -3.94 -32.39 -5.95
N SER A 128 -4.39 -31.47 -6.81
CA SER A 128 -4.75 -31.82 -8.18
C SER A 128 -3.56 -32.40 -8.96
N ASP A 129 -2.36 -31.84 -8.80
CA ASP A 129 -1.17 -32.36 -9.49
C ASP A 129 -0.78 -33.77 -9.01
N ARG A 130 -0.91 -34.05 -7.70
CA ARG A 130 -0.63 -35.39 -7.14
C ARG A 130 -1.66 -36.43 -7.55
N ASP A 131 -2.92 -36.05 -7.64
CA ASP A 131 -3.98 -36.95 -8.07
C ASP A 131 -3.76 -37.36 -9.55
N ASP A 132 -3.25 -36.45 -10.39
CA ASP A 132 -2.85 -36.73 -11.78
C ASP A 132 -1.56 -37.57 -11.90
N GLU A 133 -0.59 -37.43 -10.97
CA GLU A 133 0.68 -38.18 -10.97
C GLU A 133 0.62 -39.55 -10.26
N SER A 134 -0.47 -39.88 -9.57
CA SER A 134 -0.62 -41.11 -8.77
C SER A 134 -0.70 -42.44 -9.57
N SER A 135 -0.21 -42.46 -10.82
CA SER A 135 -0.12 -43.65 -11.67
C SER A 135 1.29 -44.29 -11.78
N SER A 136 2.30 -43.82 -11.03
CA SER A 136 3.62 -44.49 -11.02
C SER A 136 4.35 -44.50 -9.67
N SER A 137 4.38 -45.70 -9.07
CA SER A 137 5.35 -46.35 -8.16
C SER A 137 6.04 -45.60 -7.00
N ASP A 138 5.89 -46.25 -5.85
CA ASP A 138 6.52 -46.13 -4.53
C ASP A 138 8.04 -46.36 -4.55
N ASP A 139 8.84 -45.49 -3.90
CA ASP A 139 10.17 -45.85 -3.37
C ASP A 139 10.50 -45.06 -2.10
N GLY A 140 10.85 -45.80 -1.04
CA GLY A 140 10.97 -45.36 0.36
C GLY A 140 12.30 -44.70 0.72
N GLY A 141 12.70 -43.65 0.00
CA GLY A 141 13.74 -42.71 0.41
C GLY A 141 13.11 -41.39 0.87
N SER A 142 13.83 -40.57 1.65
CA SER A 142 13.38 -39.18 1.91
C SER A 142 13.24 -38.45 0.57
N VAL A 143 12.02 -38.40 0.05
CA VAL A 143 11.73 -37.92 -1.29
C VAL A 143 12.16 -36.46 -1.33
N ASN A 144 13.16 -36.15 -2.16
CA ASN A 144 13.51 -34.76 -2.42
C ASN A 144 12.26 -34.07 -2.99
N GLU A 145 11.64 -33.16 -2.23
CA GLU A 145 10.40 -32.45 -2.61
C GLU A 145 10.61 -31.41 -3.74
N GLY A 146 11.65 -31.61 -4.56
CA GLY A 146 12.05 -30.73 -5.66
C GLY A 146 13.02 -29.63 -5.23
N GLN A 147 13.10 -28.59 -6.06
CA GLN A 147 13.97 -27.44 -5.87
C GLN A 147 13.17 -26.24 -5.36
N LEU A 148 13.59 -25.66 -4.23
CA LEU A 148 13.07 -24.38 -3.73
C LEU A 148 14.01 -23.26 -4.17
N ILE A 149 13.49 -22.27 -4.89
CA ILE A 149 14.21 -21.04 -5.23
C ILE A 149 13.70 -19.95 -4.29
N VAL A 150 14.59 -19.37 -3.47
CA VAL A 150 14.27 -18.23 -2.61
C VAL A 150 15.03 -17.01 -3.11
N ASP A 151 14.31 -15.90 -3.30
CA ASP A 151 14.88 -14.59 -3.59
C ASP A 151 14.12 -13.54 -2.79
N ALA A 152 14.78 -12.47 -2.35
CA ALA A 152 14.07 -11.28 -1.89
C ALA A 152 14.29 -10.06 -2.76
N THR A 153 13.20 -9.31 -2.87
CA THR A 153 13.11 -8.09 -3.65
C THR A 153 12.48 -6.98 -2.83
N ALA A 154 12.80 -5.72 -3.14
CA ALA A 154 12.10 -4.60 -2.56
C ALA A 154 10.97 -4.15 -3.49
N THR A 155 9.75 -4.09 -2.96
CA THR A 155 8.57 -3.65 -3.69
C THR A 155 8.42 -2.14 -3.52
N PRO A 156 8.56 -1.33 -4.59
CA PRO A 156 8.57 0.12 -4.47
C PRO A 156 7.22 0.63 -3.97
N ALA A 157 7.24 1.42 -2.89
CA ALA A 157 6.08 2.14 -2.42
C ALA A 157 5.84 3.38 -3.30
N ASP A 158 4.58 3.74 -3.49
CA ASP A 158 4.19 4.97 -4.19
C ASP A 158 4.48 6.20 -3.33
N ILE A 159 5.75 6.60 -3.32
CA ILE A 159 6.23 7.81 -2.67
C ILE A 159 7.10 8.61 -3.64
N THR A 160 7.06 9.93 -3.51
CA THR A 160 8.01 10.78 -4.23
C THR A 160 9.43 10.48 -3.75
N PHE A 161 10.40 10.46 -4.67
CA PHE A 161 11.81 10.20 -4.31
C PHE A 161 12.25 11.07 -3.12
N PRO A 162 12.58 10.44 -1.97
CA PRO A 162 12.71 11.14 -0.71
C PRO A 162 14.09 11.79 -0.58
N THR A 163 14.09 13.09 -0.29
CA THR A 163 15.30 13.81 0.09
C THR A 163 15.04 14.52 1.41
N ASP A 164 16.08 14.62 2.24
CA ASP A 164 15.97 15.27 3.56
C ASP A 164 15.38 16.69 3.46
N LEU A 165 15.76 17.42 2.41
CA LEU A 165 15.23 18.75 2.15
C LEU A 165 13.73 18.73 1.80
N LYS A 166 13.28 17.80 0.94
CA LYS A 166 11.86 17.66 0.59
C LYS A 166 11.04 17.24 1.81
N LEU A 167 11.57 16.30 2.60
CA LEU A 167 10.93 15.78 3.80
C LEU A 167 10.72 16.90 4.83
N LEU A 168 11.78 17.67 5.14
CA LEU A 168 11.68 18.82 6.04
C LEU A 168 10.76 19.91 5.50
N ASN A 169 10.78 20.20 4.19
CA ASN A 169 9.85 21.17 3.61
C ASN A 169 8.39 20.72 3.73
N LYS A 170 8.11 19.43 3.51
CA LYS A 170 6.76 18.88 3.68
C LYS A 170 6.32 18.95 5.15
N GLY A 171 7.22 18.66 6.08
CA GLY A 171 6.98 18.83 7.52
C GLY A 171 6.64 20.27 7.88
N ARG A 172 7.43 21.23 7.42
CA ARG A 172 7.16 22.67 7.57
C ARG A 172 5.77 23.06 7.07
N GLU A 173 5.38 22.66 5.86
CA GLU A 173 4.07 22.99 5.28
C GLU A 173 2.91 22.40 6.10
N LEU A 174 3.08 21.20 6.65
CA LEU A 174 2.08 20.56 7.51
C LEU A 174 1.99 21.26 8.86
N LEU A 175 3.11 21.62 9.50
CA LEU A 175 3.12 22.39 10.74
C LEU A 175 2.49 23.76 10.55
N GLU A 176 2.80 24.43 9.43
CA GLU A 176 2.19 25.70 9.07
C GLU A 176 0.67 25.58 8.93
N LYS A 177 0.16 24.48 8.35
CA LYS A 177 -1.27 24.17 8.30
C LYS A 177 -1.84 23.93 9.69
N MET A 178 -1.14 23.19 10.55
CA MET A 178 -1.57 22.96 11.94
C MET A 178 -1.68 24.27 12.73
N VAL A 179 -0.72 25.19 12.56
CA VAL A 179 -0.80 26.55 13.12
C VAL A 179 -2.04 27.30 12.61
N ASP A 180 -2.43 27.11 11.35
CA ASP A 180 -3.66 27.73 10.81
C ASP A 180 -4.92 27.17 11.48
N VAL A 181 -4.99 25.84 11.64
CA VAL A 181 -6.12 25.15 12.26
C VAL A 181 -6.24 25.51 13.75
N LEU A 182 -5.16 25.36 14.52
CA LEU A 182 -5.16 25.65 15.95
C LEU A 182 -5.45 27.11 16.26
N HIS A 183 -4.96 28.03 15.42
CA HIS A 183 -5.24 29.45 15.61
C HIS A 183 -6.69 29.82 15.32
N ALA A 184 -7.37 29.10 14.43
CA ALA A 184 -8.77 29.38 14.09
C ALA A 184 -9.73 29.14 15.27
N GLU A 185 -9.36 28.27 16.21
CA GLU A 185 -10.13 27.99 17.43
C GLU A 185 -9.85 28.96 18.58
N ARG A 186 -8.88 29.88 18.42
CA ARG A 186 -8.60 30.91 19.43
C ARG A 186 -9.61 32.04 19.37
N GLU A 187 -9.69 32.81 20.45
CA GLU A 187 -10.57 33.98 20.53
C GLU A 187 -10.33 34.95 19.36
N PRO A 188 -11.41 35.48 18.74
CA PRO A 188 -11.30 36.48 17.68
C PRO A 188 -10.46 37.68 18.14
N GLY A 189 -9.41 38.02 17.36
CA GLY A 189 -8.47 39.10 17.70
C GLY A 189 -7.13 38.59 18.27
N SER A 190 -7.03 37.30 18.60
CA SER A 190 -5.76 36.67 18.96
C SER A 190 -4.69 36.87 17.88
N THR A 191 -3.45 37.20 18.28
CA THR A 191 -2.37 37.38 17.30
C THR A 191 -1.84 36.02 16.84
N LYS A 192 -1.79 35.82 15.51
CA LYS A 192 -1.24 34.61 14.91
C LYS A 192 0.30 34.55 15.02
N PRO A 193 0.88 33.41 15.44
CA PRO A 193 2.32 33.23 15.41
C PRO A 193 2.91 33.46 14.02
N ARG A 194 4.01 34.22 13.96
CA ARG A 194 4.66 34.58 12.69
C ARG A 194 5.34 33.37 12.05
N THR A 195 4.80 32.89 10.94
CA THR A 195 5.42 31.85 10.12
C THR A 195 6.22 32.45 8.95
N TYR A 196 7.21 31.70 8.45
CA TYR A 196 8.12 32.15 7.38
C TYR A 196 7.76 31.57 6.00
N ARG A 197 6.49 31.21 5.77
CA ARG A 197 6.00 30.42 4.63
C ARG A 197 6.57 30.84 3.28
N LYS A 198 6.43 32.15 2.97
CA LYS A 198 6.91 32.75 1.71
C LYS A 198 8.44 32.68 1.57
N LYS A 199 9.18 32.99 2.65
CA LYS A 199 10.65 32.99 2.64
C LYS A 199 11.20 31.56 2.55
N ALA A 200 10.63 30.63 3.31
CA ALA A 200 11.02 29.22 3.31
C ALA A 200 10.75 28.56 1.95
N ARG A 201 9.56 28.78 1.37
CA ARG A 201 9.22 28.27 0.02
C ARG A 201 10.16 28.82 -1.05
N LYS A 202 10.46 30.13 -1.05
CA LYS A 202 11.41 30.72 -2.01
C LYS A 202 12.81 30.10 -1.89
N ALA A 203 13.30 29.91 -0.66
CA ALA A 203 14.59 29.26 -0.41
C ALA A 203 14.62 27.80 -0.89
N PHE A 204 13.56 27.03 -0.61
CA PHE A 204 13.42 25.65 -1.09
C PHE A 204 13.43 25.56 -2.62
N LEU A 205 12.58 26.34 -3.29
CA LEU A 205 12.47 26.33 -4.75
C LEU A 205 13.78 26.75 -5.44
N SER A 206 14.50 27.74 -4.87
CA SER A 206 15.79 28.17 -5.41
C SER A 206 16.81 27.03 -5.47
N LEU A 207 16.81 26.16 -4.45
CA LEU A 207 17.72 25.02 -4.40
C LEU A 207 17.23 23.88 -5.30
N GLN A 208 15.93 23.61 -5.33
CA GLN A 208 15.34 22.55 -6.14
C GLN A 208 15.54 22.78 -7.65
N LYS A 209 15.56 24.04 -8.10
CA LYS A 209 15.88 24.41 -9.49
C LYS A 209 17.35 24.20 -9.87
N THR A 210 18.22 23.97 -8.90
CA THR A 210 19.65 23.74 -9.15
C THR A 210 19.88 22.24 -9.40
N ARG A 211 20.37 21.86 -10.58
CA ARG A 211 20.56 20.44 -10.97
C ARG A 211 21.46 19.65 -10.02
N ARG A 212 22.59 20.25 -9.59
CA ARG A 212 23.58 19.63 -8.71
C ARG A 212 24.04 20.64 -7.65
N PRO A 213 23.28 20.83 -6.56
CA PRO A 213 23.69 21.75 -5.51
C PRO A 213 24.90 21.17 -4.76
N GLY A 214 25.95 21.98 -4.61
CA GLY A 214 27.13 21.60 -3.83
C GLY A 214 26.80 21.34 -2.35
N SER A 215 27.59 20.49 -1.69
CA SER A 215 27.40 20.07 -0.30
C SER A 215 27.20 21.23 0.69
N ARG A 216 28.00 22.31 0.54
CA ARG A 216 27.88 23.53 1.36
C ARG A 216 26.53 24.22 1.21
N LYS A 217 26.02 24.33 -0.03
CA LYS A 217 24.70 24.93 -0.30
C LYS A 217 23.58 24.07 0.27
N LEU A 218 23.68 22.75 0.11
CA LEU A 218 22.71 21.80 0.65
C LEU A 218 22.67 21.85 2.18
N ARG A 219 23.83 21.83 2.85
CA ARG A 219 23.93 21.94 4.32
C ARG A 219 23.34 23.25 4.83
N LYS A 220 23.61 24.38 4.16
CA LYS A 220 23.00 25.68 4.50
C LYS A 220 21.48 25.67 4.36
N ALA A 221 20.94 25.01 3.33
CA ALA A 221 19.50 24.88 3.14
C ALA A 221 18.86 23.98 4.19
N MET A 222 19.47 22.84 4.52
CA MET A 222 19.01 21.95 5.60
C MET A 222 18.95 22.70 6.94
N ARG A 223 20.02 23.44 7.30
CA ARG A 223 20.04 24.26 8.52
C ARG A 223 18.87 25.24 8.59
N LYS A 224 18.57 25.91 7.47
CA LYS A 224 17.42 26.82 7.38
C LYS A 224 16.09 26.08 7.58
N GLN A 225 15.92 24.93 6.92
CA GLN A 225 14.69 24.14 7.04
C GLN A 225 14.49 23.59 8.45
N LEU A 226 15.53 23.04 9.08
CA LEU A 226 15.50 22.63 10.50
C LEU A 226 15.09 23.80 11.40
N GLY A 227 15.63 24.99 11.16
CA GLY A 227 15.25 26.20 11.91
C GLY A 227 13.81 26.69 11.65
N TYR A 228 13.21 26.39 10.51
CA TYR A 228 11.78 26.65 10.26
C TYR A 228 10.92 25.63 11.01
N VAL A 229 11.20 24.33 10.81
CA VAL A 229 10.48 23.22 11.46
C VAL A 229 10.53 23.34 12.98
N ARG A 230 11.70 23.61 13.57
CA ARG A 230 11.84 23.82 15.03
C ARG A 230 10.93 24.92 15.56
N ARG A 231 10.86 26.05 14.83
CA ARG A 231 10.03 27.19 15.23
C ARG A 231 8.55 26.84 15.12
N ASP A 232 8.16 26.23 14.00
CA ASP A 232 6.76 25.89 13.76
C ASP A 232 6.28 24.81 14.73
N LEU A 233 7.14 23.85 15.12
CA LEU A 233 6.88 22.92 16.22
C LEU A 233 6.61 23.67 17.53
N GLY A 234 7.48 24.61 17.92
CA GLY A 234 7.27 25.40 19.13
C GLY A 234 5.98 26.25 19.10
N HIS A 235 5.58 26.75 17.93
CA HIS A 235 4.28 27.42 17.78
C HIS A 235 3.11 26.45 17.93
N VAL A 236 3.20 25.25 17.34
CA VAL A 236 2.17 24.21 17.47
C VAL A 236 2.04 23.78 18.93
N ASP A 237 3.16 23.58 19.63
CA ASP A 237 3.17 23.18 21.04
C ASP A 237 2.48 24.25 21.91
N ALA A 238 2.88 25.52 21.78
CA ALA A 238 2.25 26.62 22.52
C ALA A 238 0.74 26.76 22.21
N LEU A 239 0.35 26.59 20.95
CA LEU A 239 -1.07 26.65 20.57
C LEU A 239 -1.85 25.44 21.11
N LEU A 240 -1.27 24.25 21.12
CA LEU A 240 -1.90 23.05 21.69
C LEU A 240 -2.10 23.19 23.20
N ASP A 241 -1.18 23.84 23.91
CA ASP A 241 -1.32 24.14 25.34
C ASP A 241 -2.50 25.10 25.60
N GLU A 242 -2.82 25.99 24.66
CA GLU A 242 -3.93 26.95 24.77
C GLU A 242 -5.29 26.34 24.38
N VAL A 243 -5.40 25.70 23.21
CA VAL A 243 -6.69 25.23 22.66
C VAL A 243 -6.96 23.74 22.85
N GLY A 244 -5.95 22.97 23.27
CA GLY A 244 -6.02 21.53 23.48
C GLY A 244 -5.83 20.67 22.21
N PHE A 245 -5.60 19.37 22.44
CA PHE A 245 -5.29 18.39 21.38
C PHE A 245 -6.48 18.02 20.49
N GLY A 246 -7.72 18.21 20.98
CA GLY A 246 -8.94 17.81 20.27
C GLY A 246 -9.23 18.60 18.99
N VAL A 247 -8.55 19.73 18.78
CA VAL A 247 -8.70 20.59 17.62
C VAL A 247 -8.08 19.98 16.35
N LEU A 248 -7.02 19.19 16.50
CA LEU A 248 -6.41 18.53 15.35
C LEU A 248 -7.18 17.27 14.99
N ASP A 249 -7.50 17.12 13.71
CA ASP A 249 -7.98 15.84 13.21
C ASP A 249 -6.94 14.72 13.45
N LEU A 250 -7.41 13.49 13.46
CA LEU A 250 -6.57 12.32 13.76
C LEU A 250 -5.39 12.16 12.78
N ASP A 251 -5.54 12.58 11.53
CA ASP A 251 -4.51 12.49 10.50
C ASP A 251 -3.40 13.54 10.72
N LEU A 252 -3.77 14.79 11.03
CA LEU A 252 -2.84 15.85 11.39
C LEU A 252 -2.11 15.52 12.69
N TYR A 253 -2.81 15.01 13.71
CA TYR A 253 -2.17 14.59 14.95
C TYR A 253 -1.13 13.49 14.73
N ARG A 254 -1.46 12.45 13.94
CA ARG A 254 -0.49 11.41 13.56
C ARG A 254 0.71 11.99 12.81
N LYS A 255 0.47 12.91 11.86
CA LYS A 255 1.55 13.57 11.11
C LYS A 255 2.42 14.44 12.02
N LEU A 256 1.87 15.07 13.06
CA LEU A 256 2.64 15.84 14.03
C LEU A 256 3.66 14.96 14.76
N LEU A 257 3.23 13.77 15.23
CA LEU A 257 4.12 12.80 15.88
C LEU A 257 5.26 12.36 14.93
N VAL A 258 4.91 12.06 13.69
CA VAL A 258 5.89 11.69 12.64
C VAL A 258 6.86 12.85 12.37
N ILE A 259 6.38 14.09 12.28
CA ILE A 259 7.22 15.27 12.03
C ILE A 259 8.19 15.52 13.19
N ARG A 260 7.77 15.30 14.44
CA ARG A 260 8.66 15.39 15.62
C ARG A 260 9.81 14.39 15.50
N GLU A 261 9.52 13.15 15.15
CA GLU A 261 10.57 12.14 14.96
C GLU A 261 11.45 12.45 13.74
N VAL A 262 10.88 12.90 12.62
CA VAL A 262 11.66 13.39 11.47
C VAL A 262 12.60 14.52 11.89
N TYR A 263 12.11 15.50 12.66
CA TYR A 263 12.94 16.60 13.14
C TYR A 263 14.08 16.09 14.02
N ARG A 264 13.81 15.20 14.98
CA ARG A 264 14.81 14.56 15.83
C ARG A 264 15.90 13.86 15.00
N GLN A 265 15.49 12.97 14.09
CA GLN A 265 16.40 12.21 13.22
C GLN A 265 17.25 13.14 12.34
N GLN A 266 16.64 14.15 11.72
CA GLN A 266 17.33 15.07 10.81
C GLN A 266 18.27 16.03 11.56
N GLN A 267 17.92 16.42 12.78
CA GLN A 267 18.77 17.25 13.64
C GLN A 267 20.02 16.46 14.07
N GLU A 268 19.86 15.23 14.55
CA GLU A 268 20.97 14.32 14.92
C GLU A 268 21.92 14.11 13.73
N MET A 269 21.37 13.73 12.57
CA MET A 269 22.16 13.54 11.35
C MET A 269 22.89 14.82 10.92
N TYR A 270 22.27 15.99 11.09
CA TYR A 270 22.88 17.27 10.74
C TYR A 270 24.07 17.61 11.67
N ASP A 271 23.89 17.46 12.98
CA ASP A 271 24.87 17.81 14.01
C ASP A 271 26.07 16.86 13.98
N GLU A 272 25.80 15.55 13.96
CA GLU A 272 26.82 14.50 13.96
C GLU A 272 27.44 14.24 12.58
N ARG A 273 26.92 14.90 11.54
CA ARG A 273 27.34 14.74 10.13
C ARG A 273 27.16 13.30 9.61
N LYS A 274 26.19 12.57 10.16
CA LYS A 274 25.82 11.22 9.71
C LYS A 274 24.86 11.27 8.50
N ARG A 275 24.85 10.19 7.71
CA ARG A 275 23.94 10.01 6.55
C ARG A 275 22.91 8.91 6.75
N THR A 276 23.02 8.19 7.86
CA THR A 276 22.25 7.00 8.21
C THR A 276 21.80 7.10 9.65
N ILE A 277 20.61 6.61 9.93
CA ILE A 277 20.03 6.50 11.26
C ILE A 277 19.11 5.28 11.27
N PRO A 278 19.03 4.51 12.37
CA PRO A 278 18.07 3.42 12.50
C PRO A 278 16.63 3.90 12.29
N HIS A 279 15.79 3.07 11.66
CA HIS A 279 14.38 3.35 11.37
C HIS A 279 14.14 4.74 10.74
N ARG A 280 15.01 5.11 9.79
CA ARG A 280 14.93 6.40 9.10
C ARG A 280 13.57 6.61 8.43
N ILE A 281 12.92 7.70 8.78
CA ILE A 281 11.69 8.13 8.13
C ILE A 281 12.04 8.83 6.81
N VAL A 282 11.45 8.35 5.72
CA VAL A 282 11.64 8.91 4.36
C VAL A 282 10.37 9.56 3.81
N SER A 283 9.21 9.31 4.41
CA SER A 283 7.92 9.87 4.03
C SER A 283 7.07 10.17 5.27
N ILE A 284 6.46 11.36 5.32
CA ILE A 284 5.54 11.73 6.42
C ILE A 284 4.18 11.01 6.28
N SER A 285 3.72 10.77 5.05
CA SER A 285 2.46 10.07 4.81
C SER A 285 2.57 8.55 4.97
N GLN A 286 3.76 8.00 4.73
CA GLN A 286 4.05 6.57 4.86
C GLN A 286 5.31 6.37 5.72
N PRO A 287 5.23 6.61 7.03
CA PRO A 287 6.39 6.61 7.93
C PRO A 287 7.00 5.22 8.14
N HIS A 288 6.31 4.15 7.76
CA HIS A 288 6.81 2.78 7.81
C HIS A 288 7.74 2.45 6.62
N VAL A 289 7.67 3.18 5.51
CA VAL A 289 8.52 2.92 4.34
C VAL A 289 9.99 3.12 4.72
N ARG A 290 10.87 2.25 4.24
CA ARG A 290 12.32 2.31 4.51
C ARG A 290 13.13 2.36 3.23
N PRO A 291 14.34 2.94 3.28
CA PRO A 291 15.34 2.78 2.24
C PRO A 291 15.94 1.36 2.31
N ILE A 292 15.79 0.59 1.24
CA ILE A 292 16.41 -0.72 1.05
C ILE A 292 17.55 -0.59 0.05
N LYS A 293 18.76 -1.05 0.43
CA LYS A 293 19.93 -0.97 -0.44
C LYS A 293 19.86 -2.07 -1.49
N ARG A 294 19.95 -1.70 -2.77
CA ARG A 294 20.17 -2.66 -3.87
C ARG A 294 21.66 -2.88 -4.07
N ASN A 295 22.07 -4.14 -4.24
CA ASN A 295 23.42 -4.51 -4.66
C ASN A 295 23.53 -4.70 -6.20
N LYS A 296 22.58 -4.16 -6.99
CA LYS A 296 22.52 -4.27 -8.45
C LYS A 296 22.84 -2.90 -9.10
N ALA A 297 23.39 -2.91 -10.33
CA ALA A 297 23.72 -1.68 -11.05
C ALA A 297 22.46 -0.83 -11.33
N GLY A 298 22.53 0.49 -11.08
CA GLY A 298 21.40 1.42 -11.25
C GLY A 298 21.09 2.25 -10.00
N ALA A 299 19.82 2.26 -9.57
CA ALA A 299 19.40 2.95 -8.34
C ALA A 299 19.91 2.20 -7.11
N VAL A 300 20.78 2.85 -6.32
CA VAL A 300 21.40 2.25 -5.12
C VAL A 300 20.38 1.95 -4.01
N TRP A 301 19.26 2.68 -4.01
CA TRP A 301 18.22 2.59 -2.97
C TRP A 301 16.84 2.45 -3.59
N GLU A 302 16.07 1.49 -3.09
CA GLU A 302 14.63 1.39 -3.28
C GLU A 302 13.92 1.81 -1.99
N PHE A 303 12.67 2.24 -2.11
CA PHE A 303 11.88 2.67 -0.97
C PHE A 303 10.60 1.88 -0.94
N GLY A 304 10.48 0.97 0.02
CA GLY A 304 9.44 -0.04 -0.05
C GLY A 304 9.54 -1.12 1.01
N ALA A 305 8.67 -2.11 0.89
CA ALA A 305 8.75 -3.32 1.70
C ALA A 305 9.76 -4.27 1.04
N LYS A 306 10.59 -4.93 1.82
CA LYS A 306 11.37 -6.07 1.38
C LYS A 306 10.49 -7.32 1.49
N VAL A 307 10.43 -8.10 0.42
CA VAL A 307 9.60 -9.30 0.31
C VAL A 307 10.48 -10.48 -0.04
N SER A 308 10.38 -11.56 0.74
CA SER A 308 11.00 -12.86 0.49
C SER A 308 10.01 -13.78 -0.20
N ILE A 309 10.37 -14.30 -1.38
CA ILE A 309 9.52 -15.11 -2.23
C ILE A 309 10.21 -16.44 -2.46
N GLY A 310 9.50 -17.53 -2.17
CA GLY A 310 9.89 -18.89 -2.48
C GLY A 310 9.11 -19.38 -3.70
N LEU A 311 9.81 -20.01 -4.63
CA LEU A 311 9.22 -20.69 -5.78
C LEU A 311 9.51 -22.19 -5.66
N SER A 312 8.46 -22.99 -5.63
CA SER A 312 8.53 -24.45 -5.58
C SER A 312 7.48 -25.03 -6.51
N SER A 313 7.89 -25.90 -7.43
CA SER A 313 6.98 -26.58 -8.38
C SER A 313 6.09 -25.62 -9.18
N GLY A 314 6.65 -24.50 -9.65
CA GLY A 314 5.92 -23.46 -10.41
C GLY A 314 5.01 -22.57 -9.56
N LEU A 315 4.91 -22.80 -8.25
CA LEU A 315 4.08 -22.07 -7.31
C LEU A 315 4.91 -21.08 -6.49
N ALA A 316 4.49 -19.81 -6.49
CA ALA A 316 5.14 -18.74 -5.75
C ALA A 316 4.44 -18.50 -4.41
N MET A 317 5.22 -18.48 -3.32
CA MET A 317 4.76 -18.19 -1.98
C MET A 317 5.56 -17.04 -1.39
N ILE A 318 4.87 -16.12 -0.73
CA ILE A 318 5.52 -15.05 0.03
C ILE A 318 5.79 -15.57 1.44
N HIS A 319 7.06 -15.70 1.82
CA HIS A 319 7.45 -16.14 3.15
C HIS A 319 7.42 -14.99 4.17
N ARG A 320 7.91 -13.82 3.75
CA ARG A 320 8.13 -12.68 4.64
C ARG A 320 7.92 -11.37 3.91
N ILE A 321 7.21 -10.45 4.55
CA ILE A 321 7.07 -9.06 4.11
C ILE A 321 7.44 -8.17 5.30
N GLU A 322 8.51 -7.42 5.17
CA GLU A 322 8.92 -6.46 6.18
C GLU A 322 9.33 -5.13 5.56
N TRP A 323 9.16 -4.07 6.34
CA TRP A 323 9.62 -2.75 5.91
C TRP A 323 11.10 -2.53 6.22
N ASP A 324 11.61 -3.11 7.30
CA ASP A 324 13.03 -3.06 7.61
C ASP A 324 13.79 -4.12 6.79
N ASN A 325 15.08 -3.87 6.55
CA ASN A 325 15.90 -4.77 5.75
C ASN A 325 16.27 -6.03 6.55
N PHE A 326 16.07 -7.21 5.98
CA PHE A 326 16.45 -8.50 6.56
C PHE A 326 17.33 -9.31 5.60
N ASN A 327 17.98 -10.36 6.11
CA ASN A 327 18.74 -11.31 5.28
C ASN A 327 17.88 -12.53 4.98
N GLU A 328 17.77 -12.90 3.71
CA GLU A 328 17.00 -14.06 3.23
C GLU A 328 17.51 -15.38 3.79
N SER A 329 18.78 -15.47 4.18
CA SER A 329 19.35 -16.67 4.79
C SER A 329 18.64 -17.07 6.09
N LEU A 330 17.87 -16.18 6.71
CA LEU A 330 17.08 -16.45 7.91
C LEU A 330 15.76 -17.15 7.60
N ASP A 331 15.31 -17.15 6.34
CA ASP A 331 14.04 -17.77 5.93
C ASP A 331 14.23 -19.23 5.48
N LEU A 332 15.48 -19.71 5.41
CA LEU A 332 15.86 -21.10 5.13
C LEU A 332 16.23 -21.80 6.46
N ILE A 333 15.24 -22.30 7.19
CA ILE A 333 15.46 -23.18 8.36
C ILE A 333 14.79 -24.52 8.10
#